data_AF-A0A2E5TNL0-F1
#
_entry.id   AF-A0A2E5TNL0-F1
#
_cell.length_a   1.000
_cell.length_b   1.000
_cell.length_c   1.000
_cell.angle_alpha   90.00
_cell.angle_beta   90.00
_cell.angle_gamma   90.00
#
_symmetry.space_group_name_H-M   'P 1'
#
loop_
_entity.id
_entity.type
_entity.pdbx_description
1 polymer ?
#
loop_
_entity_poly.entity_id
_entity_poly.type
_entity_poly.pdbx_seq_one_letter_code
_entity_poly.pdbx_strand_id
1 'polypeptide(L)'
;MRKLITFIIMLGISSFIIAGEPNEGVDIVQNDVQIDEIMKVKNECYQFISEEKYNEAFATLTSLKNNHDKVDILRSIGMSSSDVSVRQKALSQLESLKKSDESLSYLDQDIAQINYKHMTEDKKISFLKSIKDFSMLTHYLHLSMFTKPDNVIAVYAILETLLPKTPTSMDLMTILNSIQVTTDENVTKKGNDLERLVFEKSKTLELYNQVNISIQLANRYIEDNTLYTNHIKSLYSNTSELNDKISIGLQICYNKSLAILESSEFASLENKVIAAMNKNKDGTSGLNSLIQLAECQEDIDKMKELVLKLPEEQRSAIYIPEPRVSETEVLKK
;
A
#
# COMPACT_ATOMS: atom_id res chain seq x y z
N MET A 1 -3.04 -8.10 21.95
CA MET A 1 -4.01 -7.32 21.17
C MET A 1 -3.90 -5.83 21.50
N ARG A 2 -2.96 -5.13 20.85
CA ARG A 2 -2.88 -3.66 20.82
C ARG A 2 -2.87 -3.26 19.34
N LYS A 3 -3.95 -2.57 18.98
CA LYS A 3 -4.40 -2.03 17.68
C LYS A 3 -3.22 -1.33 16.96
N LEU A 4 -2.86 -1.66 15.72
CA LEU A 4 -3.59 -1.36 14.47
C LEU A 4 -4.16 0.08 14.45
N ILE A 5 -3.28 1.06 14.26
CA ILE A 5 -3.61 2.40 13.77
C ILE A 5 -2.51 2.74 12.75
N THR A 6 -2.73 2.41 11.47
CA THR A 6 -3.31 3.27 10.43
C THR A 6 -2.22 3.99 9.64
N PHE A 7 -1.90 3.31 8.55
CA PHE A 7 -1.13 3.66 7.38
C PHE A 7 -1.71 4.88 6.64
N ILE A 8 -1.59 6.09 7.21
CA ILE A 8 -1.94 7.35 6.52
C ILE A 8 -0.90 8.43 6.87
N ILE A 9 0.33 8.31 6.40
CA ILE A 9 1.29 9.43 6.22
C ILE A 9 2.29 9.02 5.12
N MET A 10 1.89 8.90 3.86
CA MET A 10 2.83 8.56 2.77
C MET A 10 2.43 9.09 1.38
N LEU A 11 1.70 10.21 1.31
CA LEU A 11 1.53 11.00 0.09
C LEU A 11 1.41 12.47 0.48
N GLY A 12 2.53 13.20 0.52
CA GLY A 12 2.47 14.64 0.77
C GLY A 12 3.72 15.35 1.31
N ILE A 13 4.93 14.82 1.16
CA ILE A 13 6.14 15.62 1.37
C ILE A 13 7.05 15.48 0.15
N SER A 14 6.73 16.21 -0.90
CA SER A 14 7.68 16.50 -1.98
C SER A 14 8.43 17.79 -1.68
N SER A 15 9.74 17.65 -1.46
CA SER A 15 10.83 18.59 -1.76
C SER A 15 10.82 20.01 -1.16
N PHE A 16 11.66 20.22 -0.15
CA PHE A 16 12.54 21.40 -0.06
C PHE A 16 13.84 21.02 0.66
N ILE A 17 14.88 20.67 -0.09
CA ILE A 17 16.28 20.80 0.37
C ILE A 17 16.92 21.77 -0.62
N ILE A 18 16.97 23.05 -0.25
CA ILE A 18 17.85 24.02 -0.93
C ILE A 18 19.15 24.02 -0.14
N ALA A 19 20.20 23.49 -0.75
CA ALA A 19 21.56 23.72 -0.32
C ALA A 19 21.92 25.17 -0.67
N GLY A 20 22.02 26.02 0.34
CA GLY A 20 22.55 27.39 0.26
C GLY A 20 23.30 27.68 1.56
N GLU A 21 24.50 28.25 1.43
CA GLU A 21 25.42 28.52 2.54
C GLU A 21 24.77 29.37 3.66
N PRO A 22 25.18 29.18 4.93
CA PRO A 22 24.53 29.79 6.08
C PRO A 22 24.88 31.27 6.15
N ASN A 23 23.94 32.14 5.78
CA ASN A 23 23.98 33.53 6.22
C ASN A 23 23.41 33.61 7.63
N GLU A 24 24.27 34.07 8.54
CA GLU A 24 24.05 34.15 9.97
C GLU A 24 22.84 35.03 10.34
N GLY A 25 21.93 34.45 11.14
CA GLY A 25 21.54 35.08 12.41
C GLY A 25 20.30 35.96 12.50
N VAL A 26 19.55 36.25 11.41
CA VAL A 26 18.41 37.19 11.52
C VAL A 26 17.05 36.69 10.99
N ASP A 27 16.97 35.63 10.17
CA ASP A 27 15.68 35.19 9.58
C ASP A 27 15.10 33.86 10.10
N ILE A 28 15.80 33.16 11.00
CA ILE A 28 15.38 31.81 11.43
C ILE A 28 14.22 31.89 12.45
N VAL A 29 14.19 32.92 13.30
CA VAL A 29 13.17 33.04 14.36
C VAL A 29 11.81 33.52 13.83
N GLN A 30 11.77 34.29 12.73
CA GLN A 30 10.49 34.74 12.14
C GLN A 30 9.81 33.68 11.28
N ASN A 31 10.59 32.83 10.60
CA ASN A 31 10.03 31.72 9.82
C ASN A 31 9.42 30.64 10.71
N ASP A 32 10.05 30.30 11.84
CA ASP A 32 9.53 29.29 12.77
C ASP A 32 8.19 29.72 13.41
N VAL A 33 8.06 30.99 13.82
CA VAL A 33 6.81 31.53 14.40
C VAL A 33 5.68 31.56 13.36
N GLN A 34 5.95 31.88 12.09
CA GLN A 34 4.94 31.87 11.03
C GLN A 34 4.50 30.45 10.64
N ILE A 35 5.42 29.48 10.64
CA ILE A 35 5.09 28.07 10.38
C ILE A 35 4.23 27.51 11.52
N ASP A 36 4.55 27.83 12.77
CA ASP A 36 3.77 27.41 13.94
C ASP A 36 2.34 27.98 13.92
N GLU A 37 2.17 29.24 13.50
CA GLU A 37 0.86 29.85 13.34
C GLU A 37 0.03 29.19 12.22
N ILE A 38 0.63 28.92 11.06
CA ILE A 38 -0.06 28.21 9.96
C ILE A 38 -0.48 26.81 10.40
N MET A 39 0.42 26.06 11.05
CA MET A 39 0.14 24.72 11.54
C MET A 39 -0.96 24.74 12.60
N LYS A 40 -0.98 25.73 13.50
CA LYS A 40 -2.06 25.90 14.48
C LYS A 40 -3.41 26.10 13.79
N VAL A 41 -3.49 26.97 12.78
CA VAL A 41 -4.73 27.22 12.02
C VAL A 41 -5.16 25.96 11.25
N LYS A 42 -4.25 25.24 10.60
CA LYS A 42 -4.57 23.97 9.92
C LYS A 42 -5.09 22.92 10.90
N ASN A 43 -4.42 22.75 12.05
CA ASN A 43 -4.84 21.81 13.09
C ASN A 43 -6.22 22.16 13.65
N GLU A 44 -6.50 23.45 13.87
CA GLU A 44 -7.81 23.92 14.32
C GLU A 44 -8.90 23.64 13.25
N CYS A 45 -8.61 23.90 11.97
CA CYS A 45 -9.51 23.50 10.88
C CYS A 45 -9.78 21.99 10.85
N TYR A 46 -8.74 21.15 10.97
CA TYR A 46 -8.92 19.69 10.99
C TYR A 46 -9.68 19.21 12.23
N GLN A 47 -9.47 19.85 13.38
CA GLN A 47 -10.26 19.57 14.58
C GLN A 47 -11.74 19.89 14.33
N PHE A 48 -12.06 21.08 13.80
CA PHE A 48 -13.45 21.43 13.48
C PHE A 48 -14.07 20.48 12.44
N ILE A 49 -13.33 20.05 11.42
CA ILE A 49 -13.79 19.04 10.47
C ILE A 49 -14.13 17.72 11.18
N SER A 50 -13.27 17.27 12.10
CA SER A 50 -13.50 16.03 12.86
C SER A 50 -14.70 16.11 13.81
N GLU A 51 -15.04 17.32 14.27
CA GLU A 51 -16.20 17.62 15.11
C GLU A 51 -17.45 17.98 14.28
N GLU A 52 -17.39 17.87 12.94
CA GLU A 52 -18.44 18.26 11.98
C GLU A 52 -18.87 19.75 12.06
N LYS A 53 -18.02 20.60 12.64
CA LYS A 53 -18.19 22.07 12.76
C LYS A 53 -17.70 22.78 11.50
N TYR A 54 -18.34 22.48 10.37
CA TYR A 54 -17.86 22.92 9.05
C TYR A 54 -17.89 24.45 8.86
N ASN A 55 -18.83 25.16 9.49
CA ASN A 55 -18.91 26.62 9.37
C ASN A 55 -17.73 27.31 10.07
N GLU A 56 -17.34 26.79 11.23
CA GLU A 56 -16.17 27.19 11.99
C GLU A 56 -14.90 26.87 11.20
N ALA A 57 -14.81 25.67 10.60
CA ALA A 57 -13.70 25.31 9.71
C ALA A 57 -13.57 26.30 8.53
N PHE A 58 -14.68 26.67 7.87
CA PHE A 58 -14.67 27.67 6.80
C PHE A 58 -14.28 29.06 7.28
N ALA A 59 -14.68 29.46 8.49
CA ALA A 59 -14.30 30.76 9.05
C ALA A 59 -12.79 30.80 9.34
N THR A 60 -12.27 29.78 10.02
CA THR A 60 -10.84 29.65 10.37
C THR A 60 -9.95 29.54 9.14
N LEU A 61 -10.42 28.86 8.08
CA LEU A 61 -9.76 28.76 6.77
C LEU A 61 -9.40 30.13 6.16
N THR A 62 -10.21 31.17 6.41
CA THR A 62 -9.96 32.50 5.84
C THR A 62 -8.66 33.16 6.36
N SER A 63 -8.17 32.70 7.51
CA SER A 63 -6.90 33.15 8.11
C SER A 63 -5.67 32.60 7.38
N LEU A 64 -5.82 31.54 6.58
CA LEU A 64 -4.73 31.02 5.76
C LEU A 64 -4.47 31.97 4.58
N LYS A 65 -3.20 32.29 4.31
CA LYS A 65 -2.81 33.14 3.18
C LYS A 65 -2.56 32.33 1.91
N ASN A 66 -1.89 31.18 2.03
CA ASN A 66 -1.52 30.32 0.93
C ASN A 66 -2.73 29.56 0.36
N ASN A 67 -2.88 29.54 -0.96
CA ASN A 67 -3.94 28.79 -1.63
C ASN A 67 -3.77 27.28 -1.52
N HIS A 68 -2.54 26.75 -1.47
CA HIS A 68 -2.32 25.31 -1.29
C HIS A 68 -2.83 24.81 0.06
N ASP A 69 -2.56 25.53 1.15
CA ASP A 69 -3.10 25.15 2.47
C ASP A 69 -4.63 25.24 2.50
N LYS A 70 -5.22 26.20 1.78
CA LYS A 70 -6.69 26.28 1.66
C LYS A 70 -7.26 25.10 0.90
N VAL A 71 -6.61 24.71 -0.19
CA VAL A 71 -7.00 23.54 -1.00
C VAL A 71 -7.06 22.30 -0.14
N ASP A 72 -6.04 22.03 0.67
CA ASP A 72 -5.98 20.85 1.55
C ASP A 72 -7.20 20.78 2.48
N ILE A 73 -7.51 21.88 3.16
CA ILE A 73 -8.66 21.97 4.08
C ILE A 73 -9.98 21.84 3.32
N LEU A 74 -10.13 22.53 2.19
CA LEU A 74 -11.35 22.47 1.37
C LEU A 74 -11.61 21.08 0.80
N ARG A 75 -10.55 20.38 0.36
CA ARG A 75 -10.62 19.00 -0.07
C ARG A 75 -11.09 18.11 1.07
N SER A 76 -10.53 18.27 2.27
CA SER A 76 -10.96 17.51 3.46
C SER A 76 -12.43 17.77 3.81
N ILE A 77 -12.89 19.03 3.78
CA ILE A 77 -14.31 19.36 4.00
C ILE A 77 -15.20 18.67 2.95
N GLY A 78 -14.86 18.82 1.66
CA GLY A 78 -15.62 18.24 0.56
C GLY A 78 -15.68 16.71 0.61
N MET A 79 -14.57 16.07 0.99
CA MET A 79 -14.51 14.62 1.13
C MET A 79 -15.26 14.11 2.36
N SER A 80 -15.22 14.81 3.49
CA SER A 80 -15.78 14.31 4.76
C SER A 80 -17.25 14.63 4.97
N SER A 81 -17.75 15.74 4.43
CA SER A 81 -19.11 16.20 4.74
C SER A 81 -20.20 15.39 4.04
N SER A 82 -21.21 14.96 4.80
CA SER A 82 -22.45 14.35 4.30
C SER A 82 -23.51 15.38 3.88
N ASP A 83 -23.35 16.66 4.24
CA ASP A 83 -24.25 17.75 3.88
C ASP A 83 -23.96 18.29 2.46
N VAL A 84 -24.98 18.29 1.60
CA VAL A 84 -24.89 18.77 0.21
C VAL A 84 -24.46 20.24 0.14
N SER A 85 -24.99 21.10 1.01
CA SER A 85 -24.72 22.54 1.02
C SER A 85 -23.28 22.85 1.43
N VAL A 86 -22.76 22.17 2.45
CA VAL A 86 -21.37 22.27 2.91
C VAL A 86 -20.42 21.82 1.80
N ARG A 87 -20.71 20.69 1.16
CA ARG A 87 -19.91 20.20 0.03
C ARG A 87 -19.92 21.16 -1.15
N GLN A 88 -21.08 21.67 -1.55
CA GLN A 88 -21.18 22.62 -2.65
C GLN A 88 -20.42 23.91 -2.35
N LYS A 89 -20.42 24.37 -1.10
CA LYS A 89 -19.61 25.51 -0.68
C LYS A 89 -18.11 25.22 -0.82
N ALA A 90 -17.64 24.05 -0.38
CA ALA A 90 -16.24 23.65 -0.54
C ALA A 90 -15.84 23.55 -2.02
N LEU A 91 -16.66 22.88 -2.84
CA LEU A 91 -16.45 22.74 -4.29
C LEU A 91 -16.41 24.11 -5.00
N SER A 92 -17.34 25.01 -4.68
CA SER A 92 -17.37 26.35 -5.27
C SER A 92 -16.12 27.16 -4.93
N GLN A 93 -15.59 27.00 -3.71
CA GLN A 93 -14.32 27.64 -3.31
C GLN A 93 -13.11 27.02 -4.02
N LEU A 94 -13.06 25.69 -4.17
CA LEU A 94 -12.02 25.02 -4.96
C LEU A 94 -12.04 25.46 -6.43
N GLU A 95 -13.21 25.54 -7.04
CA GLU A 95 -13.37 26.05 -8.40
C GLU A 95 -12.94 27.52 -8.54
N SER A 96 -13.24 28.34 -7.54
CA SER A 96 -12.80 29.74 -7.51
C SER A 96 -11.28 29.84 -7.42
N LEU A 97 -10.64 29.05 -6.55
CA LEU A 97 -9.18 29.00 -6.42
C LEU A 97 -8.52 28.57 -7.73
N LYS A 98 -9.04 27.52 -8.36
CA LYS A 98 -8.58 27.04 -9.68
C LYS A 98 -8.65 28.12 -10.76
N LYS A 99 -9.71 28.94 -10.77
CA LYS A 99 -9.86 30.04 -11.74
C LYS A 99 -8.91 31.21 -11.47
N SER A 100 -8.54 31.43 -10.21
CA SER A 100 -7.65 32.53 -9.82
C SER A 100 -6.16 32.19 -9.89
N ASP A 101 -5.80 30.92 -9.94
CA ASP A 101 -4.42 30.44 -9.86
C ASP A 101 -4.21 29.25 -10.80
N GLU A 102 -3.51 29.48 -11.92
CA GLU A 102 -3.26 28.47 -12.95
C GLU A 102 -2.39 27.31 -12.45
N SER A 103 -1.57 27.53 -11.41
CA SER A 103 -0.76 26.48 -10.79
C SER A 103 -1.61 25.40 -10.10
N LEU A 104 -2.89 25.69 -9.86
CA LEU A 104 -3.86 24.78 -9.26
C LEU A 104 -4.69 24.00 -10.28
N SER A 105 -4.22 23.86 -11.52
CA SER A 105 -4.90 23.08 -12.57
C SER A 105 -5.16 21.61 -12.19
N TYR A 106 -4.36 21.06 -11.26
CA TYR A 106 -4.55 19.71 -10.71
C TYR A 106 -5.89 19.54 -9.94
N LEU A 107 -6.53 20.63 -9.52
CA LEU A 107 -7.79 20.60 -8.75
C LEU A 107 -8.96 19.96 -9.50
N ASP A 108 -8.89 19.84 -10.83
CA ASP A 108 -9.92 19.14 -11.59
C ASP A 108 -10.08 17.68 -11.16
N GLN A 109 -8.98 17.03 -10.77
CA GLN A 109 -9.03 15.67 -10.23
C GLN A 109 -9.64 15.62 -8.83
N ASP A 110 -9.29 16.56 -7.95
CA ASP A 110 -9.83 16.63 -6.59
C ASP A 110 -11.34 16.91 -6.60
N ILE A 111 -11.78 17.86 -7.42
CA ILE A 111 -13.19 18.19 -7.62
C ILE A 111 -13.96 16.98 -8.16
N ALA A 112 -13.40 16.26 -9.14
CA ALA A 112 -14.02 15.06 -9.67
C ALA A 112 -14.13 13.95 -8.61
N GLN A 113 -13.10 13.75 -7.78
CA GLN A 113 -13.12 12.76 -6.69
C GLN A 113 -14.15 13.08 -5.61
N ILE A 114 -14.24 14.35 -5.18
CA ILE A 114 -15.26 14.79 -4.21
C ILE A 114 -16.65 14.52 -4.78
N ASN A 115 -16.92 14.97 -6.01
CA ASN A 115 -18.20 14.73 -6.66
C ASN A 115 -18.52 13.25 -6.76
N TYR A 116 -17.56 12.44 -7.20
CA TYR A 116 -17.70 10.99 -7.32
C TYR A 116 -18.03 10.33 -5.99
N LYS A 117 -17.31 10.65 -4.90
CA LYS A 117 -17.50 10.04 -3.57
C LYS A 117 -18.95 10.10 -3.10
N HIS A 118 -19.63 11.20 -3.40
CA HIS A 118 -21.00 11.49 -2.95
C HIS A 118 -22.10 11.14 -3.99
N MET A 119 -21.73 10.53 -5.12
CA MET A 119 -22.71 9.97 -6.05
C MET A 119 -23.39 8.73 -5.45
N THR A 120 -24.64 8.49 -5.85
CA THR A 120 -25.30 7.18 -5.62
C THR A 120 -24.53 6.08 -6.33
N GLU A 121 -24.65 4.83 -5.89
CA GLU A 121 -23.95 3.70 -6.52
C GLU A 121 -24.21 3.63 -8.04
N ASP A 122 -25.46 3.78 -8.47
CA ASP A 122 -25.82 3.67 -9.90
C ASP A 122 -25.20 4.80 -10.75
N LYS A 123 -25.08 6.00 -10.17
CA LYS A 123 -24.36 7.13 -10.79
C LYS A 123 -22.84 6.88 -10.81
N LYS A 124 -22.27 6.30 -9.75
CA LYS A 124 -20.88 5.88 -9.72
C LYS A 124 -20.60 4.86 -10.82
N ILE A 125 -21.42 3.82 -10.97
CA ILE A 125 -21.28 2.84 -12.06
C ILE A 125 -21.35 3.50 -13.43
N SER A 126 -22.30 4.41 -13.64
CA SER A 126 -22.42 5.13 -14.92
C SER A 126 -21.17 5.97 -15.22
N PHE A 127 -20.62 6.63 -14.19
CA PHE A 127 -19.35 7.36 -14.30
C PHE A 127 -18.18 6.41 -14.60
N LEU A 128 -18.04 5.30 -13.87
CA LEU A 128 -16.97 4.32 -14.10
C LEU A 128 -17.01 3.74 -15.52
N LYS A 129 -18.20 3.49 -16.08
CA LYS A 129 -18.39 3.04 -17.47
C LYS A 129 -17.92 4.07 -18.52
N SER A 130 -17.88 5.35 -18.15
CA SER A 130 -17.41 6.41 -19.05
C SER A 130 -15.88 6.48 -19.13
N ILE A 131 -15.17 5.96 -18.12
CA ILE A 131 -13.72 5.88 -18.09
C ILE A 131 -13.23 4.88 -19.15
N LYS A 132 -12.19 5.26 -19.89
CA LYS A 132 -11.57 4.44 -20.95
C LYS A 132 -10.15 4.00 -20.63
N ASP A 133 -9.57 4.55 -19.58
CA ASP A 133 -8.22 4.27 -19.14
C ASP A 133 -8.24 3.57 -17.78
N PHE A 134 -7.58 2.41 -17.70
CA PHE A 134 -7.48 1.63 -16.47
C PHE A 134 -6.81 2.41 -15.34
N SER A 135 -5.77 3.18 -15.64
CA SER A 135 -5.08 4.01 -14.65
C SER A 135 -6.02 5.05 -14.04
N MET A 136 -6.89 5.67 -14.85
CA MET A 136 -7.90 6.59 -14.31
C MET A 136 -8.94 5.86 -13.47
N LEU A 137 -9.33 4.64 -13.86
CA LEU A 137 -10.30 3.83 -13.12
C LEU A 137 -9.82 3.54 -11.69
N THR A 138 -8.56 3.16 -11.50
CA THR A 138 -8.01 2.81 -10.19
C THR A 138 -8.06 3.98 -9.18
N HIS A 139 -7.96 5.22 -9.65
CA HIS A 139 -8.12 6.43 -8.83
C HIS A 139 -9.54 6.61 -8.26
N TYR A 140 -10.56 5.95 -8.79
CA TYR A 140 -11.93 6.06 -8.28
C TYR A 140 -12.40 4.82 -7.53
N LEU A 141 -11.80 3.64 -7.80
CA LEU A 141 -12.18 2.40 -7.14
C LEU A 141 -12.01 2.48 -5.61
N HIS A 142 -10.94 3.09 -5.12
CA HIS A 142 -10.71 3.23 -3.68
C HIS A 142 -11.71 4.17 -2.97
N LEU A 143 -12.44 5.01 -3.72
CA LEU A 143 -13.50 5.89 -3.21
C LEU A 143 -14.90 5.24 -3.28
N SER A 144 -14.95 3.97 -3.67
CA SER A 144 -16.17 3.26 -3.95
C SER A 144 -16.39 2.15 -2.93
N MET A 145 -17.52 2.22 -2.21
CA MET A 145 -18.11 1.06 -1.58
C MET A 145 -19.40 0.76 -2.33
N PHE A 146 -19.46 -0.40 -2.97
CA PHE A 146 -20.66 -0.91 -3.61
C PHE A 146 -21.23 -2.01 -2.74
N THR A 147 -22.48 -1.85 -2.32
CA THR A 147 -23.17 -2.77 -1.42
C THR A 147 -24.22 -3.61 -2.17
N LYS A 148 -24.75 -3.10 -3.29
CA LYS A 148 -25.67 -3.86 -4.13
C LYS A 148 -24.92 -4.87 -5.01
N PRO A 149 -25.30 -6.17 -5.00
CA PRO A 149 -24.67 -7.21 -5.82
C PRO A 149 -24.52 -6.84 -7.29
N ASP A 150 -25.57 -6.31 -7.92
CA ASP A 150 -25.54 -5.91 -9.35
C ASP A 150 -24.49 -4.83 -9.64
N ASN A 151 -24.29 -3.90 -8.71
CA ASN A 151 -23.29 -2.85 -8.86
C ASN A 151 -21.88 -3.41 -8.69
N VAL A 152 -21.67 -4.35 -7.77
CA VAL A 152 -20.37 -5.06 -7.63
C VAL A 152 -20.04 -5.83 -8.91
N ILE A 153 -21.00 -6.58 -9.45
CA ILE A 153 -20.84 -7.31 -10.71
C ILE A 153 -20.53 -6.36 -11.87
N ALA A 154 -21.20 -5.21 -11.93
CA ALA A 154 -20.92 -4.19 -12.94
C ALA A 154 -19.48 -3.65 -12.85
N VAL A 155 -18.95 -3.44 -11.64
CA VAL A 155 -17.54 -3.05 -11.45
C VAL A 155 -16.59 -4.12 -11.96
N TYR A 156 -16.84 -5.40 -11.64
CA TYR A 156 -16.00 -6.49 -12.11
C TYR A 156 -15.96 -6.56 -13.64
N ALA A 157 -17.09 -6.35 -14.31
CA ALA A 157 -17.15 -6.27 -15.77
C ALA A 157 -16.36 -5.08 -16.34
N ILE A 158 -16.40 -3.92 -15.67
CA ILE A 158 -15.61 -2.73 -16.07
C ILE A 158 -14.11 -3.02 -15.93
N LEU A 159 -13.70 -3.63 -14.81
CA LEU A 159 -12.32 -4.04 -14.56
C LEU A 159 -11.82 -5.01 -15.62
N GLU A 160 -12.60 -6.05 -15.94
CA GLU A 160 -12.29 -7.02 -16.99
C GLU A 160 -12.13 -6.36 -18.36
N THR A 161 -13.03 -5.44 -18.71
CA THR A 161 -13.03 -4.76 -20.01
C THR A 161 -11.84 -3.82 -20.18
N LEU A 162 -11.45 -3.11 -19.11
CA LEU A 162 -10.40 -2.10 -19.16
C LEU A 162 -9.02 -2.64 -18.81
N LEU A 163 -8.91 -3.88 -18.32
CA LEU A 163 -7.64 -4.51 -18.01
C LEU A 163 -6.70 -4.47 -19.24
N PRO A 164 -5.51 -3.85 -19.13
CA PRO A 164 -4.57 -3.80 -20.24
C PRO A 164 -4.19 -5.19 -20.74
N LYS A 165 -3.85 -5.28 -22.03
CA LYS A 165 -3.38 -6.54 -22.64
C LYS A 165 -2.15 -7.09 -21.90
N THR A 166 -1.22 -6.19 -21.54
CA THR A 166 0.01 -6.43 -20.78
C THR A 166 -0.10 -5.68 -19.44
N PRO A 167 -0.78 -6.24 -18.44
CA PRO A 167 -0.98 -5.57 -17.16
C PRO A 167 0.32 -5.57 -16.34
N THR A 168 0.45 -4.59 -15.46
CA THR A 168 1.49 -4.56 -14.42
C THR A 168 1.06 -5.37 -13.20
N SER A 169 1.99 -5.66 -12.28
CA SER A 169 1.65 -6.27 -11.00
C SER A 169 0.70 -5.39 -10.17
N MET A 170 0.83 -4.06 -10.27
CA MET A 170 -0.05 -3.11 -9.59
C MET A 170 -1.48 -3.15 -10.15
N ASP A 171 -1.64 -3.30 -11.47
CA ASP A 171 -2.96 -3.42 -12.09
C ASP A 171 -3.68 -4.67 -11.57
N LEU A 172 -2.98 -5.82 -11.57
CA LEU A 172 -3.53 -7.09 -11.10
C LEU A 172 -3.84 -7.06 -9.59
N MET A 173 -2.97 -6.47 -8.77
CA MET A 173 -3.23 -6.30 -7.34
C MET A 173 -4.43 -5.40 -7.07
N THR A 174 -4.61 -4.33 -7.86
CA THR A 174 -5.78 -3.45 -7.73
C THR A 174 -7.08 -4.20 -8.03
N ILE A 175 -7.06 -5.05 -9.07
CA ILE A 175 -8.20 -5.92 -9.38
C ILE A 175 -8.47 -6.86 -8.20
N LEU A 176 -7.47 -7.61 -7.73
CA LEU A 176 -7.65 -8.54 -6.61
C LEU A 176 -8.20 -7.85 -5.37
N ASN A 177 -7.66 -6.69 -5.01
CA ASN A 177 -8.13 -5.93 -3.85
C ASN A 177 -9.55 -5.38 -4.01
N SER A 178 -10.05 -5.27 -5.25
CA SER A 178 -11.43 -4.87 -5.53
C SER A 178 -12.44 -6.02 -5.39
N ILE A 179 -11.96 -7.27 -5.35
CA ILE A 179 -12.83 -8.46 -5.23
C ILE A 179 -13.27 -8.62 -3.78
N GLN A 180 -14.57 -8.40 -3.56
CA GLN A 180 -15.24 -8.48 -2.28
C GLN A 180 -15.43 -9.92 -1.83
N VAL A 181 -15.22 -10.15 -0.53
CA VAL A 181 -15.64 -11.37 0.15
C VAL A 181 -17.13 -11.24 0.49
N THR A 182 -17.95 -12.14 -0.03
CA THR A 182 -19.41 -12.08 0.11
C THR A 182 -20.05 -13.46 0.09
N THR A 183 -21.28 -13.56 0.58
CA THR A 183 -22.12 -14.76 0.50
C THR A 183 -23.02 -14.76 -0.73
N ASP A 184 -23.07 -13.67 -1.51
CA ASP A 184 -23.84 -13.63 -2.75
C ASP A 184 -23.18 -14.51 -3.81
N GLU A 185 -23.88 -15.56 -4.24
CA GLU A 185 -23.35 -16.57 -5.16
C GLU A 185 -22.95 -15.99 -6.53
N ASN A 186 -23.68 -14.99 -7.05
CA ASN A 186 -23.40 -14.40 -8.35
C ASN A 186 -22.16 -13.50 -8.28
N VAL A 187 -22.04 -12.71 -7.22
CA VAL A 187 -20.86 -11.89 -6.97
C VAL A 187 -19.65 -12.79 -6.74
N THR A 188 -19.78 -13.84 -5.93
CA THR A 188 -18.69 -14.82 -5.69
C THR A 188 -18.26 -15.47 -6.99
N LYS A 189 -19.21 -15.96 -7.81
CA LYS A 189 -18.88 -16.54 -9.11
C LYS A 189 -18.12 -15.56 -10.00
N LYS A 190 -18.55 -14.30 -10.08
CA LYS A 190 -17.84 -13.28 -10.86
C LYS A 190 -16.52 -12.82 -10.26
N GLY A 191 -16.39 -12.84 -8.94
CA GLY A 191 -15.10 -12.68 -8.26
C GLY A 191 -14.12 -13.77 -8.68
N ASN A 192 -14.55 -15.03 -8.65
CA ASN A 192 -13.71 -16.18 -9.02
C ASN A 192 -13.29 -16.14 -10.50
N ASP A 193 -14.19 -15.73 -11.40
CA ASP A 193 -13.85 -15.51 -12.81
C ASP A 193 -12.73 -14.47 -12.97
N LEU A 194 -12.82 -13.37 -12.21
CA LEU A 194 -11.86 -12.27 -12.26
C LEU A 194 -10.52 -12.65 -11.61
N GLU A 195 -10.53 -13.42 -10.52
CA GLU A 195 -9.31 -14.00 -9.92
C GLU A 195 -8.61 -14.95 -10.89
N ARG A 196 -9.36 -15.78 -11.61
CA ARG A 196 -8.80 -16.66 -12.64
C ARG A 196 -8.19 -15.85 -13.77
N LEU A 197 -8.85 -14.77 -14.20
CA LEU A 197 -8.28 -13.85 -15.19
C LEU A 197 -6.98 -13.22 -14.67
N VAL A 198 -6.94 -12.76 -13.41
CA VAL A 198 -5.73 -12.23 -12.79
C VAL A 198 -4.62 -13.28 -12.77
N PHE A 199 -4.93 -14.52 -12.38
CA PHE A 199 -3.96 -15.61 -12.36
C PHE A 199 -3.39 -15.90 -13.74
N GLU A 200 -4.23 -15.97 -14.78
CA GLU A 200 -3.74 -16.21 -16.15
C GLU A 200 -2.90 -15.05 -16.67
N LYS A 201 -3.28 -13.80 -16.35
CA LYS A 201 -2.52 -12.61 -16.73
C LYS A 201 -1.21 -12.46 -15.98
N SER A 202 -1.16 -12.87 -14.72
CA SER A 202 0.05 -12.75 -13.89
C SER A 202 1.21 -13.54 -14.47
N LYS A 203 0.96 -14.68 -15.15
CA LYS A 203 1.97 -15.51 -15.83
C LYS A 203 2.81 -14.77 -16.88
N THR A 204 2.40 -13.58 -17.31
CA THR A 204 3.15 -12.72 -18.23
C THR A 204 4.14 -11.78 -17.53
N LEU A 205 4.08 -11.68 -16.20
CA LEU A 205 4.96 -10.84 -15.38
C LEU A 205 6.32 -11.52 -15.14
N GLU A 206 7.26 -10.79 -14.55
CA GLU A 206 8.49 -11.37 -14.03
C GLU A 206 8.23 -12.35 -12.88
N LEU A 207 9.12 -13.33 -12.68
CA LEU A 207 8.95 -14.45 -11.74
C LEU A 207 8.57 -14.00 -10.32
N TYR A 208 9.26 -12.98 -9.80
CA TYR A 208 8.99 -12.43 -8.47
C TYR A 208 7.52 -11.98 -8.34
N ASN A 209 7.01 -11.30 -9.38
CA ASN A 209 5.65 -10.77 -9.41
C ASN A 209 4.61 -11.88 -9.65
N GLN A 210 4.92 -12.89 -10.45
CA GLN A 210 4.08 -14.09 -10.62
C GLN A 210 3.84 -14.78 -9.27
N VAL A 211 4.91 -15.00 -8.50
CA VAL A 211 4.85 -15.63 -7.18
C VAL A 211 4.05 -14.78 -6.20
N ASN A 212 4.31 -13.47 -6.14
CA ASN A 212 3.57 -12.56 -5.26
C ASN A 212 2.06 -12.63 -5.50
N ILE A 213 1.62 -12.50 -6.76
CA ILE A 213 0.19 -12.61 -7.11
C ILE A 213 -0.38 -13.98 -6.74
N SER A 214 0.35 -15.05 -7.01
CA SER A 214 -0.09 -16.42 -6.72
C SER A 214 -0.24 -16.69 -5.22
N ILE A 215 0.64 -16.10 -4.39
CA ILE A 215 0.55 -16.17 -2.92
C ILE A 215 -0.72 -15.45 -2.44
N GLN A 216 -1.01 -14.26 -2.98
CA GLN A 216 -2.22 -13.51 -2.62
C GLN A 216 -3.49 -14.29 -2.97
N LEU A 217 -3.52 -14.94 -4.13
CA LEU A 217 -4.60 -15.84 -4.54
C LEU A 217 -4.70 -17.07 -3.63
N ALA A 218 -3.57 -17.70 -3.29
CA ALA A 218 -3.54 -18.86 -2.41
C ALA A 218 -4.07 -18.56 -0.99
N ASN A 219 -3.75 -17.38 -0.45
CA ASN A 219 -4.20 -16.93 0.87
C ASN A 219 -5.70 -16.63 0.93
N ARG A 220 -6.36 -16.38 -0.22
CA ARG A 220 -7.82 -16.22 -0.28
C ARG A 220 -8.57 -17.53 -0.13
N TYR A 221 -7.94 -18.66 -0.48
CA TYR A 221 -8.55 -20.00 -0.50
C TYR A 221 -7.72 -21.00 0.29
N ILE A 222 -7.55 -20.79 1.60
CA ILE A 222 -6.69 -21.65 2.43
C ILE A 222 -7.05 -23.15 2.29
N GLU A 223 -8.33 -23.47 2.14
CA GLU A 223 -8.82 -24.86 2.02
C GLU A 223 -8.71 -25.45 0.60
N ASP A 224 -8.62 -24.63 -0.46
CA ASP A 224 -8.60 -25.09 -1.86
C ASP A 224 -7.66 -24.23 -2.74
N ASN A 225 -6.43 -24.03 -2.28
CA ASN A 225 -5.41 -23.25 -3.00
C ASN A 225 -4.42 -24.10 -3.82
N THR A 226 -4.70 -25.40 -3.99
CA THR A 226 -3.79 -26.38 -4.63
C THR A 226 -3.29 -25.92 -6.00
N LEU A 227 -4.15 -25.25 -6.79
CA LEU A 227 -3.77 -24.68 -8.09
C LEU A 227 -2.61 -23.69 -7.96
N TYR A 228 -2.73 -22.75 -7.03
CA TYR A 228 -1.78 -21.66 -6.85
C TYR A 228 -0.50 -22.14 -6.17
N THR A 229 -0.60 -22.98 -5.15
CA THR A 229 0.57 -23.55 -4.46
C THR A 229 1.40 -24.44 -5.38
N ASN A 230 0.77 -25.25 -6.22
CA ASN A 230 1.47 -26.04 -7.25
C ASN A 230 2.16 -25.16 -8.29
N HIS A 231 1.51 -24.07 -8.72
CA HIS A 231 2.13 -23.12 -9.64
C HIS A 231 3.37 -22.46 -9.03
N ILE A 232 3.29 -21.98 -7.77
CA ILE A 232 4.43 -21.39 -7.05
C ILE A 232 5.57 -22.41 -6.90
N LYS A 233 5.26 -23.65 -6.52
CA LYS A 233 6.26 -24.73 -6.39
C LYS A 233 6.95 -25.03 -7.72
N SER A 234 6.19 -25.01 -8.82
CA SER A 234 6.73 -25.18 -10.17
C SER A 234 7.69 -24.06 -10.55
N LEU A 235 7.31 -22.80 -10.33
CA LEU A 235 8.18 -21.64 -10.57
C LEU A 235 9.48 -21.73 -9.76
N TYR A 236 9.38 -22.03 -8.46
CA TYR A 236 10.56 -22.19 -7.60
C TYR A 236 11.48 -23.32 -8.08
N SER A 237 10.91 -24.47 -8.41
CA SER A 237 11.68 -25.65 -8.84
C SER A 237 12.42 -25.39 -10.16
N ASN A 238 11.76 -24.73 -11.10
CA ASN A 238 12.30 -24.42 -12.43
C ASN A 238 13.25 -23.22 -12.46
N THR A 239 13.30 -22.41 -11.40
CA THR A 239 14.22 -21.27 -11.32
C THR A 239 15.65 -21.74 -11.13
N SER A 240 16.52 -21.47 -12.12
CA SER A 240 17.94 -21.80 -12.11
C SER A 240 18.81 -20.72 -11.49
N GLU A 241 18.47 -19.46 -11.72
CA GLU A 241 19.22 -18.31 -11.20
C GLU A 241 19.10 -18.23 -9.67
N LEU A 242 20.26 -18.19 -9.00
CA LEU A 242 20.28 -18.26 -7.53
C LEU A 242 19.60 -17.05 -6.88
N ASN A 243 19.80 -15.84 -7.41
CA ASN A 243 19.20 -14.62 -6.86
C ASN A 243 17.67 -14.65 -6.94
N ASP A 244 17.12 -15.10 -8.07
CA ASP A 244 15.68 -15.27 -8.24
C ASP A 244 15.17 -16.39 -7.31
N LYS A 245 15.91 -17.49 -7.19
CA LYS A 245 15.55 -18.61 -6.32
C LYS A 245 15.54 -18.22 -4.84
N ILE A 246 16.49 -17.39 -4.41
CA ILE A 246 16.51 -16.80 -3.06
C ILE A 246 15.28 -15.90 -2.86
N SER A 247 15.02 -14.99 -3.81
CA SER A 247 13.93 -14.01 -3.71
C SER A 247 12.56 -14.70 -3.63
N ILE A 248 12.34 -15.72 -4.47
CA ILE A 248 11.11 -16.53 -4.45
C ILE A 248 11.05 -17.39 -3.18
N GLY A 249 12.16 -18.02 -2.79
CA GLY A 249 12.23 -18.84 -1.59
C GLY A 249 11.87 -18.06 -0.32
N LEU A 250 12.37 -16.83 -0.19
CA LEU A 250 12.04 -15.93 0.91
C LEU A 250 10.55 -15.55 0.93
N GLN A 251 9.98 -15.17 -0.22
CA GLN A 251 8.54 -14.91 -0.33
C GLN A 251 7.69 -16.10 0.14
N ILE A 252 8.06 -17.32 -0.28
CA ILE A 252 7.37 -18.53 0.14
C ILE A 252 7.54 -18.78 1.64
N CYS A 253 8.75 -18.59 2.17
CA CYS A 253 9.05 -18.82 3.58
C CYS A 253 8.21 -17.93 4.52
N TYR A 254 8.09 -16.63 4.20
CA TYR A 254 7.23 -15.72 4.97
C TYR A 254 5.73 -16.07 4.88
N ASN A 255 5.33 -16.94 3.95
CA ASN A 255 3.97 -17.46 3.79
C ASN A 255 3.87 -18.95 4.20
N LYS A 256 4.53 -19.33 5.30
CA LYS A 256 4.59 -20.73 5.78
C LYS A 256 3.24 -21.43 5.96
N SER A 257 2.15 -20.70 6.18
CA SER A 257 0.80 -21.27 6.27
C SER A 257 0.34 -21.96 4.98
N LEU A 258 0.93 -21.62 3.83
CA LEU A 258 0.65 -22.24 2.55
C LEU A 258 1.39 -23.58 2.34
N ALA A 259 2.36 -23.91 3.21
CA ALA A 259 3.12 -25.16 3.18
C ALA A 259 3.67 -25.57 1.79
N ILE A 260 4.11 -24.59 0.99
CA ILE A 260 4.51 -24.80 -0.42
C ILE A 260 5.83 -25.57 -0.52
N LEU A 261 6.79 -25.21 0.34
CA LEU A 261 8.11 -25.84 0.42
C LEU A 261 8.31 -26.51 1.77
N GLU A 262 8.98 -27.64 1.75
CA GLU A 262 9.40 -28.36 2.96
C GLU A 262 10.67 -27.75 3.57
N SER A 263 10.93 -28.02 4.86
CA SER A 263 12.17 -27.60 5.54
C SER A 263 13.44 -28.07 4.83
N SER A 264 13.39 -29.23 4.16
CA SER A 264 14.49 -29.77 3.36
C SER A 264 14.80 -28.90 2.13
N GLU A 265 13.78 -28.30 1.52
CA GLU A 265 13.91 -27.43 0.36
C GLU A 265 14.50 -26.06 0.75
N PHE A 266 14.15 -25.56 1.93
CA PHE A 266 14.78 -24.36 2.51
C PHE A 266 16.24 -24.61 2.90
N ALA A 267 16.55 -25.74 3.55
CA ALA A 267 17.94 -26.12 3.86
C ALA A 267 18.79 -26.27 2.58
N SER A 268 18.21 -26.79 1.49
CA SER A 268 18.87 -26.87 0.18
C SER A 268 19.18 -25.48 -0.39
N LEU A 269 18.26 -24.52 -0.24
CA LEU A 269 18.49 -23.13 -0.65
C LEU A 269 19.62 -22.49 0.16
N GLU A 270 19.60 -22.62 1.48
CA GLU A 270 20.64 -22.10 2.37
C GLU A 270 22.03 -22.62 2.00
N ASN A 271 22.16 -23.92 1.74
CA ASN A 271 23.41 -24.53 1.33
C ASN A 271 23.93 -23.95 0.00
N LYS A 272 23.03 -23.62 -0.94
CA LYS A 272 23.40 -22.94 -2.19
C LYS A 272 23.89 -21.51 -1.94
N VAL A 273 23.26 -20.78 -1.02
CA VAL A 273 23.71 -19.43 -0.64
C VAL A 273 25.10 -19.49 -0.02
N ILE A 274 25.34 -20.39 0.94
CA ILE A 274 26.66 -20.60 1.57
C ILE A 274 27.72 -20.93 0.53
N ALA A 275 27.42 -21.84 -0.40
CA ALA A 275 28.35 -22.22 -1.46
C ALA A 275 28.70 -21.05 -2.39
N ALA A 276 27.74 -20.19 -2.71
CA ALA A 276 27.96 -19.00 -3.53
C ALA A 276 28.80 -17.93 -2.80
N MET A 277 28.51 -17.69 -1.51
CA MET A 277 29.30 -16.78 -0.66
C MET A 277 30.78 -17.17 -0.63
N ASN A 278 31.06 -18.46 -0.44
CA ASN A 278 32.43 -18.98 -0.37
C ASN A 278 33.20 -18.80 -1.69
N LYS A 279 32.51 -18.70 -2.84
CA LYS A 279 33.14 -18.53 -4.16
C LYS A 279 33.43 -17.08 -4.52
N ASN A 280 32.50 -16.16 -4.21
CA ASN A 280 32.55 -14.80 -4.76
C ASN A 280 33.31 -13.79 -3.90
N LYS A 281 33.75 -14.14 -2.69
CA LYS A 281 34.37 -13.24 -1.69
C LYS A 281 33.54 -12.00 -1.30
N ASP A 282 32.42 -11.75 -1.96
CA ASP A 282 31.44 -10.72 -1.65
C ASP A 282 30.40 -11.28 -0.64
N GLY A 283 30.83 -11.38 0.61
CA GLY A 283 30.13 -12.12 1.66
C GLY A 283 28.86 -11.44 2.18
N THR A 284 28.73 -10.12 2.06
CA THR A 284 27.65 -9.37 2.71
C THR A 284 26.27 -9.69 2.13
N SER A 285 26.14 -9.74 0.80
CA SER A 285 24.83 -10.02 0.16
C SER A 285 24.30 -11.40 0.53
N GLY A 286 25.14 -12.44 0.46
CA GLY A 286 24.72 -13.79 0.81
C GLY A 286 24.46 -13.95 2.31
N LEU A 287 25.22 -13.25 3.17
CA LEU A 287 24.99 -13.26 4.62
C LEU A 287 23.64 -12.64 4.98
N ASN A 288 23.28 -11.53 4.32
CA ASN A 288 21.95 -10.93 4.47
C ASN A 288 20.82 -11.88 4.04
N SER A 289 20.99 -12.60 2.92
CA SER A 289 20.01 -13.62 2.50
C SER A 289 19.88 -14.75 3.51
N LEU A 290 20.97 -15.21 4.11
CA LEU A 290 20.93 -16.24 5.16
C LEU A 290 20.23 -15.74 6.44
N ILE A 291 20.44 -14.47 6.82
CA ILE A 291 19.75 -13.87 7.97
C ILE A 291 18.25 -13.83 7.72
N GLN A 292 17.80 -13.41 6.53
CA GLN A 292 16.38 -13.39 6.17
C GLN A 292 15.77 -14.80 6.12
N LEU A 293 16.53 -15.80 5.63
CA LEU A 293 16.11 -17.20 5.64
C LEU A 293 15.96 -17.75 7.06
N ALA A 294 16.87 -17.39 7.97
CA ALA A 294 16.78 -17.77 9.38
C ALA A 294 15.60 -17.05 10.07
N GLU A 295 15.38 -15.77 9.77
CA GLU A 295 14.26 -14.98 10.29
C GLU A 295 12.91 -15.59 9.91
N CYS A 296 12.70 -15.89 8.62
CA CYS A 296 11.42 -16.43 8.16
C CYS A 296 11.16 -17.85 8.69
N GLN A 297 12.21 -18.61 9.02
CA GLN A 297 12.13 -19.92 9.68
C GLN A 297 12.05 -19.83 11.21
N GLU A 298 12.07 -18.63 11.78
CA GLU A 298 12.07 -18.37 13.23
C GLU A 298 13.28 -18.99 13.97
N ASP A 299 14.41 -19.17 13.27
CA ASP A 299 15.67 -19.71 13.81
C ASP A 299 16.55 -18.59 14.39
N ILE A 300 16.18 -18.13 15.58
CA ILE A 300 16.81 -16.99 16.28
C ILE A 300 18.30 -17.25 16.54
N ASP A 301 18.69 -18.48 16.89
CA ASP A 301 20.08 -18.77 17.24
C ASP A 301 20.98 -18.72 16.01
N LYS A 302 20.50 -19.23 14.88
CA LYS A 302 21.18 -19.08 13.60
C LYS A 302 21.24 -17.62 13.15
N MET A 303 20.18 -16.83 13.35
CA MET A 303 20.24 -15.39 13.08
C MET A 303 21.37 -14.72 13.88
N LYS A 304 21.49 -15.01 15.18
CA LYS A 304 22.58 -14.48 16.03
C LYS A 304 23.95 -14.88 15.50
N GLU A 305 24.13 -16.16 15.17
CA GLU A 305 25.40 -16.65 14.62
C GLU A 305 25.78 -15.93 13.32
N LEU A 306 24.81 -15.70 12.44
CA LEU A 306 25.02 -15.05 11.14
C LEU A 306 25.29 -13.54 11.30
N VAL A 307 24.54 -12.84 12.16
CA VAL A 307 24.75 -11.40 12.41
C VAL A 307 26.13 -11.14 13.00
N LEU A 308 26.66 -12.02 13.85
CA LEU A 308 28.01 -11.89 14.39
C LEU A 308 29.11 -11.91 13.31
N LYS A 309 28.83 -12.47 12.13
CA LYS A 309 29.75 -12.51 10.98
C LYS A 309 29.73 -11.24 10.13
N LEU A 310 28.81 -10.30 10.39
CA LEU A 310 28.75 -9.00 9.70
C LEU A 310 29.77 -8.00 10.26
N PRO A 311 30.21 -7.02 9.44
CA PRO A 311 30.95 -5.85 9.91
C PRO A 311 30.18 -5.09 11.01
N GLU A 312 30.90 -4.48 11.94
CA GLU A 312 30.31 -3.83 13.11
C GLU A 312 29.23 -2.81 12.79
N GLU A 313 29.48 -1.97 11.78
CA GLU A 313 28.56 -0.94 11.29
C GLU A 313 27.21 -1.51 10.80
N GLN A 314 27.21 -2.75 10.31
CA GLN A 314 26.01 -3.44 9.82
C GLN A 314 25.31 -4.21 10.94
N ARG A 315 26.05 -4.71 11.93
CA ARG A 315 25.48 -5.40 13.10
C ARG A 315 24.51 -4.52 13.87
N SER A 316 24.85 -3.24 14.06
CA SER A 316 24.00 -2.29 14.80
C SER A 316 22.70 -1.94 14.08
N ALA A 317 22.58 -2.22 12.78
CA ALA A 317 21.38 -1.94 12.00
C ALA A 317 20.36 -3.09 12.01
N ILE A 318 20.71 -4.27 12.52
CA ILE A 318 19.85 -5.46 12.50
C ILE A 318 19.28 -5.70 13.89
N TYR A 319 17.96 -5.60 14.01
CA TYR A 319 17.24 -5.99 15.22
C TYR A 319 17.04 -7.51 15.25
N ILE A 320 17.59 -8.17 16.27
CA ILE A 320 17.28 -9.58 16.58
C ILE A 320 16.27 -9.57 17.73
N PRO A 321 15.07 -10.15 17.59
CA PRO A 321 14.11 -10.25 18.68
C PRO A 321 14.74 -10.94 19.90
N GLU A 322 14.64 -10.33 21.07
CA GLU A 322 14.95 -11.04 22.30
C GLU A 322 14.00 -12.24 22.46
N PRO A 323 14.46 -13.37 23.02
CA PRO A 323 13.59 -14.50 23.26
C PRO A 323 12.39 -14.02 24.08
N ARG A 324 11.18 -14.34 23.62
CA ARG A 324 9.97 -14.16 24.45
C ARG A 324 10.20 -14.99 25.70
N VAL A 325 10.49 -14.33 26.83
CA VAL A 325 10.54 -14.97 28.14
C VAL A 325 9.26 -15.77 28.26
N SER A 326 9.37 -17.11 28.30
CA SER A 326 8.18 -17.93 28.48
C SER A 326 7.52 -17.50 29.79
N GLU A 327 6.20 -17.30 29.81
CA GLU A 327 5.47 -16.92 31.05
C GLU A 327 5.75 -17.90 32.22
N THR A 328 6.28 -19.08 31.91
CA THR A 328 6.79 -20.08 32.86
C THR A 328 7.98 -19.62 33.73
N GLU A 329 8.78 -18.64 33.30
CA GLU A 329 9.92 -18.13 34.09
C GLU A 329 9.53 -17.01 35.08
N VAL A 330 8.38 -16.35 34.87
CA VAL A 330 7.91 -15.28 35.78
C VAL A 330 7.32 -15.86 37.07
N LEU A 331 6.92 -17.13 37.09
CA LEU A 331 6.38 -17.83 38.27
C LEU A 331 7.44 -18.50 39.15
N LYS A 332 8.74 -18.30 38.88
CA LYS A 332 9.85 -18.83 39.70
C LYS A 332 10.74 -17.76 40.33
N LYS A 333 10.24 -16.53 40.51
CA LYS A 333 10.89 -15.52 41.35
C LYS A 333 10.02 -15.11 42.51
#